data_AF-X1SZV0-F1
#
_entry.id   AF-X1SZV0-F1
#
_cell.length_a   1.000
_cell.length_b   1.000
_cell.length_c   1.000
_cell.angle_alpha   90.00
_cell.angle_beta   90.00
_cell.angle_gamma   90.00
#
_symmetry.space_group_name_H-M   'P 1'
#
loop_
_entity.id
_entity.type
_entity.pdbx_description
1 polymer ?
#
loop_
_entity_poly.entity_id
_entity_poly.type
_entity_poly.pdbx_seq_one_letter_code
_entity_poly.pdbx_strand_id
1 'polypeptide(L)'
;MIIQCDFDGTIIRNNLSVLLRENFARGDWQKIESDYLHGHLTVEQSNKLQFALIKEPEERLREFVRQHIELRPGFVEFVRYCQ
;
A
#
# COMPACT_ATOMS: atom_id res chain seq x y z
N MET A 1 -15.28 19.36 13.72
CA MET A 1 -13.85 19.18 13.39
C MET A 1 -13.78 18.19 12.24
N ILE A 2 -12.93 18.40 11.25
CA ILE A 2 -12.71 17.44 10.15
C ILE A 2 -11.30 16.87 10.34
N ILE A 3 -11.19 15.55 10.41
CA ILE A 3 -9.91 14.84 10.48
C ILE A 3 -9.73 14.09 9.16
N GLN A 4 -8.58 14.29 8.51
CA GLN A 4 -8.14 13.48 7.38
C GLN A 4 -6.99 12.59 7.84
N CYS A 5 -7.06 11.30 7.51
CA CYS A 5 -6.11 10.30 7.96
C CYS A 5 -5.68 9.44 6.76
N ASP A 6 -4.37 9.32 6.56
CA ASP A 6 -3.76 8.41 5.60
C ASP A 6 -3.92 6.95 6.06
N PHE A 7 -3.70 5.96 5.18
CA PHE A 7 -3.94 4.54 5.47
C PHE A 7 -2.67 3.73 5.73
N ASP A 8 -1.88 3.43 4.69
CA ASP A 8 -0.65 2.64 4.79
C ASP A 8 0.39 3.37 5.65
N GLY A 9 1.01 2.67 6.61
CA GLY A 9 1.94 3.28 7.57
C GLY A 9 1.29 4.20 8.62
N THR A 10 0.01 4.54 8.46
CA THR A 10 -0.74 5.42 9.39
C THR A 10 -1.81 4.64 10.16
N ILE A 11 -2.92 4.25 9.51
CA ILE A 11 -4.00 3.45 10.12
C ILE A 11 -3.53 2.03 10.39
N ILE A 12 -2.81 1.47 9.43
CA ILE A 12 -2.15 0.17 9.56
C ILE A 12 -0.65 0.40 9.80
N ARG A 13 0.01 -0.55 10.47
CA ARG A 13 1.45 -0.44 10.79
C ARG A 13 2.34 -0.66 9.57
N ASN A 14 1.88 -1.54 8.68
CA ASN A 14 2.58 -1.93 7.46
C ASN A 14 2.17 -1.08 6.26
N ASN A 15 2.77 -1.37 5.10
CA ASN A 15 2.38 -0.78 3.82
C ASN A 15 2.01 -1.91 2.87
N LEU A 16 0.70 -2.08 2.63
CA LEU A 16 0.20 -3.19 1.83
C LEU A 16 0.63 -3.09 0.37
N SER A 17 0.73 -1.86 -0.18
CA SER A 17 1.24 -1.66 -1.53
C SER A 17 2.67 -2.17 -1.70
N VAL A 18 3.56 -1.91 -0.74
CA VAL A 18 4.93 -2.47 -0.72
C VAL A 18 4.89 -3.99 -0.61
N LEU A 19 4.15 -4.53 0.36
CA LEU A 19 4.09 -5.98 0.57
C LEU A 19 3.59 -6.74 -0.67
N LEU A 20 2.58 -6.22 -1.37
CA LEU A 20 2.08 -6.81 -2.61
C LEU A 20 3.15 -6.84 -3.70
N ARG A 21 3.93 -5.77 -3.84
CA ARG A 21 5.03 -5.69 -4.82
C ARG A 21 6.15 -6.66 -4.47
N GLU A 22 6.57 -6.70 -3.20
CA GLU A 22 7.61 -7.62 -2.72
C GLU A 22 7.25 -9.09 -2.95
N ASN A 23 5.97 -9.46 -2.81
CA ASN A 23 5.53 -10.85 -2.90
C ASN A 23 5.10 -11.28 -4.30
N PHE A 24 4.60 -10.38 -5.15
CA PHE A 24 3.93 -10.76 -6.39
C PHE A 24 4.39 -10.03 -7.66
N ALA A 25 5.17 -8.94 -7.55
CA ALA A 25 5.64 -8.24 -8.75
C ALA A 25 6.67 -9.09 -9.50
N ARG A 26 6.46 -9.26 -10.80
CA ARG A 26 7.41 -9.95 -11.69
C ARG A 26 8.27 -8.90 -12.39
N GLY A 27 9.50 -8.72 -11.94
CA GLY A 27 10.45 -7.76 -12.50
C GLY A 27 11.00 -6.79 -11.45
N ASP A 28 11.75 -5.80 -11.91
CA ASP A 28 12.46 -4.84 -11.06
C ASP A 28 11.57 -3.62 -10.76
N TRP A 29 10.63 -3.80 -9.83
CA TRP A 29 9.77 -2.72 -9.36
C TRP A 29 10.56 -1.67 -8.55
N GLN A 30 11.71 -2.05 -7.99
CA GLN A 30 12.61 -1.17 -7.25
C GLN A 30 13.25 -0.12 -8.15
N LYS A 31 13.55 -0.45 -9.41
CA LYS A 31 13.98 0.55 -10.40
C LYS A 31 12.89 1.60 -10.64
N ILE A 32 11.64 1.17 -10.79
CA ILE A 32 10.49 2.08 -10.97
C ILE A 32 10.30 2.96 -9.72
N GLU A 33 10.48 2.38 -8.53
CA GLU A 33 10.47 3.12 -7.25
C GLU A 33 11.59 4.17 -7.21
N SER A 34 12.80 3.81 -7.64
CA SER A 34 13.92 4.75 -7.74
C SER A 34 13.60 5.90 -8.69
N ASP A 35 13.03 5.63 -9.86
CA ASP A 35 12.66 6.67 -10.83
C ASP A 35 11.60 7.62 -10.25
N TYR A 36 10.66 7.10 -9.45
CA TYR A 36 9.72 7.93 -8.69
C TYR A 36 10.41 8.80 -7.63
N LEU A 37 11.30 8.22 -6.81
CA LEU A 37 12.01 8.94 -5.75
C LEU A 37 12.92 10.05 -6.28
N HIS A 38 13.46 9.90 -7.49
CA HIS A 38 14.25 10.94 -8.17
C HIS A 38 13.40 11.95 -8.95
N GLY A 39 12.07 11.85 -8.89
CA GLY A 39 11.14 12.77 -9.55
C GLY A 39 11.01 12.57 -11.05
N HIS A 40 11.50 11.45 -11.61
CA HIS A 40 11.36 11.11 -13.02
C HIS A 40 9.95 10.58 -13.36
N LEU A 41 9.24 10.03 -12.37
CA LEU A 41 7.86 9.58 -12.48
C LEU A 41 6.98 10.30 -11.47
N THR A 42 5.73 10.55 -11.84
CA THR A 42 4.70 10.92 -10.85
C THR A 42 4.29 9.70 -10.04
N VAL A 43 3.65 9.92 -8.88
CA VAL A 43 3.09 8.84 -8.05
C VAL A 43 2.07 7.98 -8.82
N GLU A 44 1.29 8.59 -9.71
CA GLU A 44 0.32 7.84 -10.51
C GLU A 44 1.01 6.96 -11.55
N GLN A 45 2.05 7.48 -12.22
CA GLN A 45 2.81 6.72 -13.21
C GLN A 45 3.56 5.56 -12.57
N SER A 46 4.25 5.78 -11.45
CA SER A 46 4.98 4.74 -10.74
C SER A 46 4.04 3.63 -10.26
N ASN A 47 2.90 3.99 -9.65
CA ASN A 47 1.90 3.02 -9.22
C ASN A 47 1.38 2.18 -10.38
N LYS A 48 0.98 2.80 -11.50
CA LYS A 48 0.49 2.05 -12.68
C LYS A 48 1.53 1.05 -13.18
N LEU A 49 2.79 1.47 -13.31
CA LEU A 49 3.86 0.62 -13.81
C LEU A 49 4.19 -0.52 -12.85
N GLN A 50 4.28 -0.25 -11.55
CA GLN A 50 4.60 -1.28 -10.55
C GLN A 50 3.47 -2.30 -10.38
N PHE A 51 2.21 -1.86 -10.29
CA PHE A 51 1.09 -2.79 -10.19
C PHE A 51 0.87 -3.60 -11.46
N ALA A 52 1.27 -3.10 -12.64
CA ALA A 52 1.25 -3.87 -13.88
C ALA A 52 2.20 -5.10 -13.84
N LEU A 53 3.19 -5.13 -12.94
CA LEU A 53 4.08 -6.27 -12.74
C LEU A 53 3.43 -7.41 -11.94
N ILE A 54 2.32 -7.16 -11.25
CA ILE A 54 1.57 -8.17 -10.52
C ILE A 54 0.60 -8.86 -11.47
N LYS A 55 0.70 -10.18 -11.60
CA LYS A 55 -0.12 -11.01 -12.52
C LYS A 55 -1.02 -12.02 -11.80
N GLU A 56 -1.08 -11.96 -10.47
CA GLU A 56 -1.91 -12.84 -9.67
C GLU A 56 -3.39 -12.44 -9.74
N PRO A 57 -4.33 -13.39 -9.58
CA PRO A 57 -5.75 -13.08 -9.55
C PRO A 57 -6.13 -12.24 -8.32
N GLU A 58 -7.17 -11.41 -8.46
CA GLU A 58 -7.62 -10.49 -7.42
C GLU A 58 -7.96 -11.21 -6.11
N GLU A 59 -8.56 -12.40 -6.19
CA GLU A 59 -8.93 -13.21 -5.03
C GLU A 59 -7.72 -13.54 -4.17
N ARG A 60 -6.59 -13.89 -4.80
CA ARG A 60 -5.34 -14.20 -4.11
C ARG A 60 -4.74 -12.96 -3.46
N LEU A 61 -4.77 -11.82 -4.16
CA LEU A 61 -4.29 -10.56 -3.61
C LEU A 61 -5.13 -10.10 -2.41
N ARG A 62 -6.45 -10.24 -2.49
CA ARG A 62 -7.39 -9.94 -1.40
C ARG A 62 -7.16 -10.85 -0.18
N GLU A 63 -6.95 -12.14 -0.40
CA GLU A 63 -6.64 -13.07 0.69
C GLU A 63 -5.31 -12.69 1.36
N PHE A 64 -4.27 -12.43 0.57
CA PHE A 64 -2.99 -11.96 1.08
C PHE A 64 -3.12 -10.69 1.92
N VAL A 65 -3.84 -9.68 1.43
CA VAL A 65 -4.10 -8.43 2.18
C VAL A 65 -4.79 -8.72 3.51
N ARG A 66 -5.83 -9.56 3.53
CA ARG A 66 -6.55 -9.90 4.78
C ARG A 66 -5.66 -10.61 5.80
N GLN A 67 -4.72 -11.42 5.35
CA GLN A 67 -3.82 -12.16 6.24
C GLN A 67 -2.70 -11.29 6.81
N HIS A 68 -2.30 -10.23 6.10
CA HIS A 68 -1.13 -9.42 6.45
C HIS A 68 -1.46 -8.02 6.94
N ILE A 69 -2.71 -7.56 6.87
CA ILE A 69 -3.09 -6.24 7.37
C ILE A 69 -2.92 -6.16 8.90
N GLU A 70 -2.21 -5.14 9.37
CA GLU A 70 -1.96 -4.94 10.80
C GLU A 70 -2.51 -3.59 11.26
N LEU A 71 -3.74 -3.59 11.79
CA LEU A 71 -4.34 -2.37 12.32
C LEU A 71 -3.50 -1.81 13.47
N ARG A 72 -3.26 -0.49 13.47
CA ARG A 72 -2.55 0.18 14.56
C ARG A 72 -3.37 0.08 15.85
N PRO A 73 -2.75 -0.39 16.96
CA PRO A 73 -3.42 -0.39 18.26
C PRO A 73 -3.92 1.00 18.63
N GLY A 74 -5.16 1.10 19.13
CA GLY A 74 -5.79 2.37 19.49
C GLY A 74 -6.55 3.06 18.34
N PHE A 75 -6.44 2.60 17.10
CA PHE A 75 -7.10 3.28 15.97
C PHE A 75 -8.63 3.20 16.04
N VAL A 76 -9.18 2.07 16.52
CA VAL A 76 -10.64 1.92 16.66
C VAL A 76 -11.18 2.87 17.72
N GLU A 77 -10.47 3.01 18.84
CA GLU A 77 -10.77 3.93 19.92
C GLU A 77 -10.69 5.38 19.46
N PHE A 78 -9.65 5.72 18.68
CA PHE A 78 -9.50 7.02 18.05
C PHE A 78 -10.71 7.37 17.17
N VAL A 79 -11.13 6.45 16.28
CA VAL A 79 -12.31 6.68 15.43
C VAL A 79 -13.57 6.90 16.26
N ARG A 80 -13.80 6.10 17.31
CA ARG A 80 -14.95 6.29 18.22
C ARG A 80 -14.93 7.63 18.94
N TYR A 81 -13.75 8.15 19.28
CA TYR A 81 -13.61 9.46 19.93
C TYR A 81 -13.91 10.62 18.98
N CYS A 82 -13.66 10.45 17.69
CA CYS A 82 -13.85 11.49 16.68
C CYS A 82 -15.25 11.53 16.05
N GLN A 83 -16.09 10.54 16.35
CA GLN A 83 -17.51 10.47 15.98
C GLN A 83 -18.37 11.35 16.91
#